data_AF-A0A5E4IKG2-F1
#
_entry.id   AF-A0A5E4IKG2-F1
#
_cell.length_a   1.000
_cell.length_b   1.000
_cell.length_c   1.000
_cell.angle_alpha   90.00
_cell.angle_beta   90.00
_cell.angle_gamma   90.00
#
_symmetry.space_group_name_H-M   'P 1'
#
loop_
_entity.id
_entity.type
_entity.pdbx_description
1 polymer ?
#
loop_
_entity_poly.entity_id
_entity_poly.type
_entity_poly.pdbx_seq_one_letter_code
_entity_poly.pdbx_strand_id
1 'polypeptide(L)'
;MPTPYIAKDLKEFVEILHSISIHSLYFHMFEARMRLKAPENDFSAWFKSIGEEDLAREVSKLNPYNLTLEGLRMKIIELVKRYAKSR
;
A
#
# COMPACT_ATOMS: atom_id res chain seq x y z
N MET A 1 7.33 7.00 -15.53
CA MET A 1 8.12 5.79 -15.86
C MET A 1 7.92 4.76 -14.75
N PRO A 2 7.82 3.47 -15.08
CA PRO A 2 7.74 2.42 -14.07
C PRO A 2 9.02 2.38 -13.22
N THR A 3 8.88 1.99 -11.95
CA THR A 3 10.03 1.73 -11.07
C THR A 3 10.57 0.31 -11.33
N PRO A 4 11.82 0.00 -10.95
CA PRO A 4 12.36 -1.36 -11.08
C PRO A 4 11.93 -2.30 -9.95
N TYR A 5 11.06 -1.85 -9.04
CA TYR A 5 10.68 -2.60 -7.84
C TYR A 5 9.46 -3.49 -8.09
N ILE A 6 9.55 -4.74 -7.65
CA ILE A 6 8.45 -5.72 -7.69
C ILE A 6 8.41 -6.42 -6.34
N ALA A 7 7.24 -6.42 -5.69
CA ALA A 7 7.01 -7.16 -4.46
C ALA A 7 6.25 -8.46 -4.75
N LYS A 8 6.72 -9.58 -4.21
CA LYS A 8 6.05 -10.89 -4.28
C LYS A 8 5.36 -11.29 -2.98
N ASP A 9 5.76 -10.67 -1.87
CA ASP A 9 5.18 -10.91 -0.56
C ASP A 9 5.19 -9.63 0.30
N LEU A 10 4.61 -9.70 1.50
CA LEU A 10 4.51 -8.57 2.42
C LEU A 10 5.87 -8.06 2.92
N LYS A 11 6.88 -8.91 2.99
CA LYS A 11 8.22 -8.52 3.44
C LYS A 11 8.90 -7.68 2.37
N GLU A 12 8.94 -8.16 1.14
CA GLU A 12 9.46 -7.42 -0.01
C GLU A 12 8.68 -6.11 -0.21
N PHE A 13 7.35 -6.12 -0.04
CA PHE A 13 6.53 -4.91 -0.12
C PHE A 13 6.99 -3.84 0.88
N VAL A 14 7.25 -4.21 2.13
CA VAL A 14 7.74 -3.30 3.17
C VAL A 14 9.12 -2.73 2.81
N GLU A 15 10.05 -3.57 2.36
CA GLU A 15 11.40 -3.16 1.94
C GLU A 15 11.35 -2.17 0.77
N ILE A 16 10.46 -2.44 -0.19
CA ILE A 16 10.23 -1.56 -1.35
C ILE A 16 9.59 -0.26 -0.91
N LEU A 17 8.62 -0.27 0.01
CA LEU A 17 7.93 0.95 0.45
C LEU A 17 8.87 1.94 1.16
N HIS A 18 9.95 1.45 1.77
CA HIS A 18 11.03 2.28 2.30
C HIS A 18 11.88 2.94 1.20
N SER A 19 11.91 2.38 0.00
CA SER A 19 12.82 2.78 -1.10
C SER A 19 12.14 3.61 -2.19
N ILE A 20 10.84 3.41 -2.43
CA ILE A 20 10.13 4.14 -3.49
C ILE A 20 9.94 5.61 -3.14
N SER A 21 9.88 6.44 -4.18
CA SER A 21 9.56 7.86 -4.04
C SER A 21 8.16 8.08 -3.44
N ILE A 22 7.97 9.24 -2.81
CA ILE A 22 6.66 9.62 -2.29
C ILE A 22 5.60 9.77 -3.41
N HIS A 23 6.03 10.10 -4.62
CA HIS A 23 5.16 10.18 -5.80
C HIS A 23 4.64 8.81 -6.23
N SER A 24 5.47 7.75 -6.12
CA SER A 24 5.04 6.38 -6.37
C SER A 24 4.00 5.93 -5.36
N LEU A 25 4.19 6.28 -4.08
CA LEU A 25 3.19 6.06 -3.05
C LEU A 25 1.87 6.79 -3.38
N TYR A 26 1.96 8.07 -3.76
CA TYR A 26 0.80 8.87 -4.14
C TYR A 26 0.03 8.24 -5.32
N PHE A 27 0.75 7.82 -6.35
CA PHE A 27 0.18 7.18 -7.53
C PHE A 27 -0.66 5.95 -7.16
N HIS A 28 -0.11 5.06 -6.32
CA HIS A 28 -0.78 3.81 -5.95
C HIS A 28 -1.91 4.00 -4.94
N MET A 29 -1.79 4.97 -4.02
CA MET A 29 -2.80 5.21 -2.98
C MET A 29 -3.97 6.09 -3.46
N PHE A 30 -3.71 7.04 -4.36
CA PHE A 30 -4.67 8.10 -4.69
C PHE A 30 -5.09 8.05 -6.16
N GLU A 31 -4.12 8.17 -7.08
CA GLU A 31 -4.45 8.22 -8.51
C GLU A 31 -5.12 6.94 -9.00
N ALA A 32 -4.78 5.79 -8.40
CA ALA A 32 -5.39 4.49 -8.67
C ALA A 32 -6.94 4.55 -8.67
N ARG A 33 -7.54 5.22 -7.68
CA ARG A 33 -9.00 5.30 -7.55
C ARG A 33 -9.65 6.08 -8.69
N MET A 34 -9.04 7.20 -9.08
CA MET A 34 -9.51 8.03 -10.20
C MET A 34 -9.29 7.34 -11.54
N ARG A 35 -8.11 6.74 -11.73
CA ARG A 35 -7.72 6.04 -12.94
C ARG A 35 -8.61 4.84 -13.23
N LEU A 36 -8.89 4.03 -12.21
CA LEU A 36 -9.64 2.78 -12.35
C LEU A 36 -11.14 2.97 -12.15
N LYS A 37 -11.60 4.17 -11.76
CA LYS A 37 -12.98 4.45 -11.32
C LYS A 37 -13.46 3.44 -10.27
N ALA A 38 -12.54 2.97 -9.43
CA ALA A 38 -12.76 1.94 -8.43
C ALA A 38 -12.60 2.54 -7.03
N PRO A 39 -13.31 2.02 -6.01
CA PRO A 39 -13.19 2.51 -4.64
C PRO A 39 -11.83 2.13 -4.00
N GLU A 40 -11.11 1.19 -4.61
CA GLU A 40 -9.93 0.55 -4.03
C GLU A 40 -8.63 1.15 -4.58
N ASN A 41 -7.61 1.26 -3.72
CA ASN A 41 -6.26 1.64 -4.12
C ASN A 41 -5.47 0.42 -4.61
N ASP A 42 -4.36 0.64 -5.32
CA ASP A 42 -3.59 -0.46 -5.93
C ASP A 42 -3.06 -1.47 -4.87
N PHE A 43 -2.69 -1.00 -3.67
CA PHE A 43 -2.17 -1.87 -2.61
C PHE A 43 -3.25 -2.76 -2.01
N SER A 44 -4.41 -2.21 -1.67
CA SER A 44 -5.55 -2.99 -1.17
C SER A 44 -5.98 -4.06 -2.19
N ALA A 45 -6.02 -3.71 -3.48
CA ALA A 45 -6.30 -4.68 -4.54
C ALA A 45 -5.24 -5.80 -4.59
N TRP A 46 -3.94 -5.45 -4.50
CA TRP A 46 -2.87 -6.43 -4.48
C TRP A 46 -2.91 -7.34 -3.24
N PHE A 47 -3.14 -6.78 -2.05
CA PHE A 47 -3.27 -7.56 -0.81
C PHE A 47 -4.37 -8.61 -0.92
N LYS A 48 -5.54 -8.28 -1.48
CA LYS A 48 -6.58 -9.28 -1.75
C LYS A 48 -6.11 -10.38 -2.69
N SER A 49 -5.38 -10.02 -3.75
CA SER A 49 -4.89 -10.99 -4.74
C SER A 49 -3.91 -12.03 -4.18
N ILE A 50 -3.23 -11.72 -3.08
CA ILE A 50 -2.33 -12.63 -2.36
C ILE A 50 -2.97 -13.24 -1.10
N GLY A 51 -4.29 -13.10 -0.94
CA GLY A 51 -5.07 -13.69 0.16
C GLY A 51 -5.03 -12.91 1.48
N GLU A 52 -4.62 -11.64 1.47
CA GLU A 52 -4.54 -10.78 2.65
C GLU A 52 -5.75 -9.84 2.75
N GLU A 53 -6.95 -10.41 2.80
CA GLU A 53 -8.21 -9.66 2.75
C GLU A 53 -8.39 -8.67 3.91
N ASP A 54 -7.99 -9.08 5.13
CA ASP A 54 -8.12 -8.22 6.30
C ASP A 54 -7.13 -7.06 6.27
N LEU A 55 -5.89 -7.30 5.83
CA LEU A 55 -4.92 -6.24 5.58
C LEU A 55 -5.44 -5.27 4.51
N ALA A 56 -5.99 -5.78 3.41
CA ALA A 56 -6.57 -4.97 2.36
C ALA A 56 -7.68 -4.04 2.89
N ARG A 57 -8.56 -4.59 3.74
CA ARG A 57 -9.66 -3.88 4.39
C ARG A 57 -9.13 -2.77 5.29
N GLU A 58 -8.14 -3.05 6.13
CA GLU A 58 -7.55 -2.05 7.03
C GLU A 58 -6.82 -0.95 6.27
N VAL A 59 -6.06 -1.28 5.22
CA VAL A 59 -5.40 -0.28 4.36
C VAL A 59 -6.43 0.59 3.64
N SER A 60 -7.55 0.01 3.18
CA SER A 60 -8.59 0.75 2.46
C SER A 60 -9.26 1.85 3.31
N LYS A 61 -9.30 1.66 4.63
CA LYS A 61 -9.86 2.59 5.63
C LYS A 61 -8.92 3.74 5.98
N LEU A 62 -7.65 3.69 5.58
CA LEU A 62 -6.72 4.79 5.82
C LEU A 62 -7.26 6.04 5.13
N ASN A 63 -7.59 7.06 5.93
CA ASN A 63 -7.95 8.37 5.43
C ASN A 63 -6.65 9.14 5.16
N PRO A 64 -6.28 9.33 3.89
CA PRO A 64 -5.00 9.92 3.57
C PRO A 64 -4.97 11.45 3.76
N TYR A 65 -6.13 12.11 3.88
CA TYR A 65 -6.20 13.57 4.05
C TYR A 65 -5.82 14.04 5.46
N ASN A 66 -5.72 13.10 6.41
CA ASN A 66 -5.34 13.39 7.80
C ASN A 66 -3.85 13.16 8.06
N LEU A 67 -3.07 12.76 7.05
CA LEU A 67 -1.67 12.38 7.18
C LEU A 67 -0.83 13.07 6.11
N THR A 68 0.42 13.38 6.46
CA THR A 68 1.43 13.61 5.42
C THR A 68 1.65 12.32 4.64
N LEU A 69 2.10 12.41 3.39
CA LEU A 69 2.39 11.21 2.61
C LEU A 69 3.45 10.32 3.28
N GLU A 70 4.45 10.92 3.94
CA GLU A 70 5.43 10.18 4.75
C GLU A 70 4.78 9.50 5.97
N GLY A 71 3.87 10.18 6.66
CA GLY A 71 3.09 9.58 7.74
C GLY A 71 2.24 8.40 7.26
N LEU A 72 1.65 8.52 6.06
CA LEU A 72 0.91 7.45 5.41
C LEU A 72 1.83 6.27 5.08
N ARG A 73 3.02 6.52 4.51
CA ARG A 73 4.04 5.48 4.25
C ARG A 73 4.32 4.68 5.51
N MET A 74 4.63 5.37 6.60
CA MET A 74 4.98 4.72 7.87
C MET A 74 3.82 3.92 8.45
N LYS A 75 2.60 4.44 8.37
CA LYS A 75 1.40 3.73 8.85
C LYS A 75 1.11 2.47 8.04
N ILE A 76 1.28 2.51 6.71
CA ILE A 76 1.14 1.32 5.86
C ILE A 76 2.22 0.30 6.24
N ILE A 77 3.47 0.71 6.39
CA ILE A 77 4.57 -0.19 6.78
C ILE A 77 4.29 -0.87 8.12
N GLU A 78 3.84 -0.12 9.12
CA GLU A 78 3.53 -0.67 10.44
C GLU A 78 2.39 -1.70 10.36
N LEU A 79 1.34 -1.39 9.61
CA LEU A 79 0.21 -2.28 9.42
C LEU A 79 0.64 -3.57 8.71
N VAL A 80 1.37 -3.47 7.60
CA VAL A 80 1.85 -4.64 6.85
C VAL A 80 2.77 -5.51 7.71
N LYS A 81 3.70 -4.90 8.46
CA LYS A 81 4.59 -5.63 9.39
C LYS A 81 3.82 -6.40 10.46
N ARG A 82 2.67 -5.89 10.91
CA ARG A 82 1.81 -6.56 11.89
C ARG A 82 1.22 -7.85 11.33
N TYR A 83 0.68 -7.79 10.12
CA TYR A 83 0.10 -8.94 9.44
C TYR A 83 1.15 -9.98 9.03
N ALA A 84 2.34 -9.53 8.62
CA ALA A 84 3.45 -10.43 8.27
C ALA A 84 3.99 -11.22 9.48
N LYS A 85 3.83 -10.71 10.71
CA LYS A 85 4.27 -11.39 11.95
C LYS A 85 3.23 -12.36 12.53
N SER A 86 1.96 -12.22 12.15
CA SER A 86 0.87 -13.09 12.61
C SER A 86 0.73 -14.37 11.77
N ARG A 87 1.60 -14.57 10.78
CA ARG A 87 1.76 -15.80 9.99
C ARG A 87 3.00 -16.53 10.45
#